data_AF-A0A7C2Q8Y4-F1
#
_entry.id   AF-A0A7C2Q8Y4-F1
#
_cell.length_a   1.000
_cell.length_b   1.000
_cell.length_c   1.000
_cell.angle_alpha   90.00
_cell.angle_beta   90.00
_cell.angle_gamma   90.00
#
_symmetry.space_group_name_H-M   'P 1'
#
loop_
_entity.id
_entity.type
_entity.pdbx_description
1 polymer ?
#
loop_
_entity_poly.entity_id
_entity_poly.type
_entity_poly.pdbx_seq_one_letter_code
_entity_poly.pdbx_strand_id
1 'polypeptide(L)' 'AIGAGREGAVHSHARRALKAGITPEELIHVGLLAITTIGWSGAFAAITWIMDVLPKEQA' A
#
# COMPACT_ATOMS: atom_id res chain seq x y z
N ALA A 1 -7.84 -5.87 0.68
CA ALA A 1 -6.46 -6.35 0.46
C ALA A 1 -5.62 -6.23 1.73
N ILE A 2 -5.34 -5.01 2.20
CA ILE A 2 -4.51 -4.73 3.39
C ILE A 2 -5.03 -5.42 4.65
N GLY A 3 -6.30 -5.17 5.05
CA GLY A 3 -6.87 -5.77 6.26
C GLY A 3 -6.94 -7.30 6.27
N ALA A 4 -6.83 -7.93 5.09
CA ALA A 4 -6.79 -9.39 4.95
C ALA A 4 -5.36 -9.97 4.92
N GLY A 5 -4.33 -9.13 5.04
CA GLY A 5 -2.92 -9.55 5.04
C GLY A 5 -2.47 -10.23 3.75
N ARG A 6 -3.00 -9.81 2.59
CA ARG A 6 -2.71 -10.46 1.29
C ARG A 6 -1.79 -9.59 0.44
N GLU A 7 -0.49 -9.84 0.51
CA GLU A 7 0.56 -9.12 -0.25
C GLU A 7 0.25 -9.03 -1.76
N GLY A 8 0.05 -10.16 -2.43
CA GLY A 8 -0.23 -10.16 -3.88
C GLY A 8 -1.48 -9.36 -4.26
N ALA A 9 -2.48 -9.30 -3.38
CA ALA A 9 -3.66 -8.44 -3.59
C ALA A 9 -3.29 -6.96 -3.41
N VAL A 10 -2.48 -6.61 -2.41
CA VAL A 10 -1.99 -5.23 -2.21
C VAL A 10 -1.19 -4.76 -3.42
N HIS A 11 -0.25 -5.56 -3.91
CA HIS A 11 0.50 -5.29 -5.14
C HIS A 11 -0.42 -5.09 -6.36
N SER A 12 -1.41 -5.98 -6.55
CA SER A 12 -2.34 -5.88 -7.67
C SER A 12 -3.20 -4.62 -7.59
N HIS A 13 -3.71 -4.25 -6.42
CA HIS A 13 -4.52 -3.06 -6.25
C HIS A 13 -3.68 -1.77 -6.35
N ALA A 14 -2.47 -1.74 -5.80
CA ALA A 14 -1.57 -0.59 -5.89
C ALA A 14 -1.18 -0.29 -7.35
N ARG A 15 -0.80 -1.30 -8.16
CA ARG A 15 -0.55 -1.10 -9.60
C ARG A 15 -1.77 -0.58 -10.37
N ARG A 16 -2.98 -1.03 -10.01
CA ARG A 16 -4.22 -0.56 -10.65
C ARG A 16 -4.54 0.88 -10.26
N ALA A 17 -4.29 1.26 -9.01
CA ALA A 17 -4.46 2.61 -8.52
C ALA A 17 -3.48 3.59 -9.18
N LEU A 18 -2.21 3.23 -9.33
CA LEU A 18 -1.25 4.03 -10.11
C LEU A 18 -1.71 4.24 -11.56
N LYS A 19 -2.21 3.18 -12.22
CA LYS A 19 -2.80 3.29 -13.57
C LYS A 19 -4.05 4.18 -13.62
N ALA A 20 -4.74 4.37 -12.50
CA ALA A 20 -5.89 5.25 -12.37
C ALA A 20 -5.49 6.70 -12.00
N GLY A 21 -4.19 6.99 -11.90
CA GLY A 21 -3.67 8.33 -11.59
C GLY A 21 -3.56 8.66 -10.10
N ILE A 22 -3.75 7.68 -9.21
CA ILE A 22 -3.52 7.85 -7.77
C ILE A 22 -2.02 7.99 -7.52
N THR A 23 -1.62 8.95 -6.69
CA THR A 23 -0.21 9.23 -6.44
C THR A 23 0.42 8.20 -5.47
N PRO A 24 1.76 8.05 -5.49
CA PRO A 24 2.47 7.25 -4.49
C PRO A 24 2.14 7.63 -3.04
N GLU A 25 2.05 8.93 -2.75
CA GLU A 25 1.77 9.45 -1.41
C GLU A 25 0.37 9.08 -0.95
N GLU A 26 -0.63 9.15 -1.84
CA GLU A 26 -1.99 8.71 -1.56
C GLU A 26 -2.05 7.21 -1.26
N LEU A 27 -1.28 6.39 -1.98
CA LEU A 27 -1.19 4.96 -1.71
C LEU A 27 -0.55 4.66 -0.35
N ILE A 28 0.56 5.32 -0.03
CA ILE A 28 1.20 5.17 1.28
C ILE A 28 0.25 5.62 2.40
N HIS A 29 -0.51 6.70 2.18
CA HIS A 29 -1.50 7.18 3.14
C HIS A 29 -2.59 6.13 3.44
N VAL A 30 -3.04 5.35 2.46
CA VAL A 30 -3.96 4.22 2.71
C VAL A 30 -3.36 3.19 3.67
N GLY A 31 -2.06 2.92 3.55
CA GLY A 31 -1.33 2.08 4.51
C GLY A 31 -1.29 2.68 5.92
N LEU A 32 -1.05 3.99 6.05
CA LEU A 32 -1.07 4.69 7.34
C LEU A 32 -2.45 4.66 8.01
N LEU A 33 -3.53 4.83 7.25
CA LEU A 33 -4.90 4.74 7.77
C LEU A 33 -5.23 3.35 8.32
N ALA A 34 -4.52 2.30 7.89
CA ALA A 34 -4.73 0.94 8.38
C ALA A 34 -4.17 0.71 9.80
N ILE A 35 -3.32 1.61 10.33
CA ILE A 35 -2.68 1.45 11.65
C ILE A 35 -3.72 1.25 12.76
N THR A 36 -4.80 2.05 12.76
CA THR A 36 -5.86 1.97 13.78
C THR A 36 -6.77 0.76 13.62
N THR A 37 -6.70 0.07 12.48
CA THR A 37 -7.56 -1.07 12.15
C THR A 37 -6.87 -2.41 12.37
N ILE A 38 -5.62 -2.56 11.91
CA ILE A 38 -4.86 -3.82 11.95
C ILE A 38 -3.54 -3.70 12.72
N GLY A 39 -3.33 -2.59 13.43
CA GLY A 39 -2.12 -2.33 14.20
C GLY A 39 -0.92 -1.92 13.33
N TRP A 40 0.14 -1.47 14.01
CA TRP A 40 1.36 -0.97 13.37
C TRP A 40 2.01 -2.00 12.45
N SER A 41 2.23 -3.23 12.93
CA SER A 41 2.96 -4.24 12.16
C SER A 41 2.23 -4.65 10.87
N GLY A 42 0.90 -4.83 10.93
CA GLY A 42 0.09 -5.16 9.76
C GLY A 42 0.02 -4.01 8.76
N ALA A 43 -0.13 -2.78 9.25
CA ALA A 43 -0.12 -1.59 8.42
C ALA A 43 1.25 -1.35 7.77
N PHE A 44 2.33 -1.52 8.51
CA PHE A 44 3.69 -1.31 8.00
C PHE A 44 4.07 -2.35 6.95
N ALA A 45 3.68 -3.62 7.13
CA ALA A 45 3.83 -4.63 6.08
C ALA A 45 3.07 -4.25 4.81
N ALA A 46 1.85 -3.72 4.93
CA ALA A 46 1.12 -3.23 3.77
C ALA A 46 1.79 -2.03 3.08
N ILE A 47 2.39 -1.11 3.86
CA ILE A 47 3.17 0.01 3.32
C ILE A 47 4.38 -0.51 2.54
N THR A 48 5.14 -1.47 3.08
CA THR A 48 6.30 -2.04 2.35
C THR A 48 5.86 -2.69 1.05
N TRP A 49 4.74 -3.42 1.04
CA TRP A 49 4.20 -4.01 -0.19
C TRP A 49 3.76 -2.96 -1.20
N ILE A 50 3.17 -1.85 -0.74
CA ILE A 50 2.83 -0.73 -1.63
C ILE A 50 4.10 -0.16 -2.26
N MET A 51 5.15 0.05 -1.46
CA MET A 51 6.43 0.59 -1.93
C MET A 51 7.12 -0.30 -2.97
N ASP A 52 6.97 -1.63 -2.88
CA ASP A 52 7.52 -2.57 -3.87
C ASP A 52 7.04 -2.31 -5.31
N VAL A 53 5.89 -1.66 -5.49
CA VAL A 53 5.32 -1.35 -6.81
C VAL A 53 5.48 0.12 -7.22
N LEU A 54 6.05 0.96 -6.37
CA LEU A 54 6.31 2.36 -6.68
C LEU A 54 7.58 2.50 -7.53
N PRO A 55 7.69 3.57 -8.35
CA PRO A 55 8.94 3.86 -9.04
C PRO A 55 10.05 4.21 -8.04
N LYS A 56 11.30 3.86 -8.37
CA LYS A 56 12.47 4.01 -7.47
C LYS A 56 12.80 5.46 -7.06
N GLU A 57 12.26 6.46 -7.75
CA GLU A 57 12.40 7.88 -7.37
C GLU A 57 11.38 8.34 -6.32
N GLN A 58 10.37 7.52 -6.02
CA GLN A 58 9.31 7.81 -5.04
C GLN A 58 9.20 6.74 -3.93
N ALA A 59 10.16 5.82 -3.84
CA ALA A 59 10.26 4.79 -2.81
C ALA A 59 11.36 5.15 -1.80
#